data_AF-A0A7R9Z8T0-F1
#
_entry.id   AF-A0A7R9Z8T0-F1
#
_cell.length_a   1.000
_cell.length_b   1.000
_cell.length_c   1.000
_cell.angle_alpha   90.00
_cell.angle_beta   90.00
_cell.angle_gamma   90.00
#
_symmetry.space_group_name_H-M   'P 1'
#
loop_
_entity.id
_entity.type
_entity.pdbx_description
1 polymer ?
#
loop_
_entity_poly.entity_id
_entity_poly.type
_entity_poly.pdbx_seq_one_letter_code
_entity_poly.pdbx_strand_id
1 'polypeptide(L)'
;QEVNTRICDVLRELRTSRRSVLAEVYMGALKLAFTEVLEPPALQASDNDENNAEALAADALQHFSDLSKRISHMYAGHNIHREELLHISRSGLKYALAEPPARFAFAAWGLGHFVGKLAQEDAAVL
;
A
#
# COMPACT_ATOMS: atom_id res chain seq x y z
N GLN A 1 -21.46 -7.55 8.87
CA GLN A 1 -21.26 -6.23 9.50
C GLN A 1 -20.45 -6.32 10.79
N GLU A 2 -20.75 -7.28 11.67
CA GLU A 2 -20.03 -7.50 12.95
C GLU A 2 -18.52 -7.74 12.82
N VAL A 3 -18.09 -8.51 11.79
CA VAL A 3 -16.67 -8.80 11.55
C VAL A 3 -15.86 -7.54 11.23
N ASN A 4 -16.38 -6.65 10.37
CA ASN A 4 -15.70 -5.41 10.01
C ASN A 4 -15.53 -4.46 11.20
N THR A 5 -16.52 -4.42 12.10
CA THR A 5 -16.43 -3.64 13.34
C THR A 5 -15.30 -4.18 14.22
N ARG A 6 -15.26 -5.50 14.42
CA ARG A 6 -14.19 -6.15 15.22
C ARG A 6 -12.81 -5.91 14.63
N ILE A 7 -12.65 -5.99 13.30
CA ILE A 7 -11.38 -5.66 12.63
C ILE A 7 -10.99 -4.20 12.90
N CYS A 8 -11.93 -3.26 12.75
CA CYS A 8 -11.67 -1.85 13.04
C CYS A 8 -11.24 -1.64 14.50
N ASP A 9 -11.86 -2.33 15.46
CA ASP A 9 -11.53 -2.22 16.87
C ASP A 9 -10.13 -2.75 17.18
N VAL A 10 -9.75 -3.91 16.61
CA VAL A 10 -8.39 -4.46 16.73
C VAL A 10 -7.36 -3.51 16.13
N LEU A 11 -7.62 -2.94 14.94
CA LEU A 11 -6.70 -1.97 14.32
C LEU A 11 -6.54 -0.70 15.16
N ARG A 12 -7.62 -0.22 15.81
CA ARG A 12 -7.56 0.91 16.73
C ARG A 12 -6.73 0.60 17.97
N GLU A 13 -6.87 -0.59 18.54
CA GLU A 13 -6.10 -1.04 19.69
C GLU A 13 -4.61 -1.23 19.34
N LEU A 14 -4.29 -1.80 18.18
CA LEU A 14 -2.92 -1.94 17.70
C LEU A 14 -2.26 -0.57 17.47
N ARG A 15 -3.02 0.44 17.01
CA ARG A 15 -2.50 1.79 16.81
C ARG A 15 -2.01 2.46 18.10
N THR A 16 -2.61 2.14 19.24
CA THR A 16 -2.22 2.72 20.54
C THR A 16 -1.17 1.90 21.25
N SER A 17 -1.21 0.57 21.12
CA SER A 17 -0.40 -0.35 21.91
C SER A 17 0.81 -0.95 21.18
N ARG A 18 0.77 -1.08 19.85
CA ARG A 18 1.76 -1.82 19.04
C ARG A 18 1.91 -1.22 17.63
N ARG A 19 2.39 0.02 17.54
CA ARG A 19 2.50 0.76 16.28
C ARG A 19 3.37 0.08 15.22
N SER A 20 4.46 -0.58 15.61
CA SER A 20 5.33 -1.34 14.71
C SER A 20 4.58 -2.50 14.03
N VAL A 21 3.81 -3.27 14.80
CA VAL A 21 2.96 -4.35 14.28
C VAL A 21 1.92 -3.80 13.30
N LEU A 22 1.35 -2.62 13.60
CA LEU A 22 0.39 -2.00 12.70
C LEU A 22 1.01 -1.58 11.36
N ALA A 23 2.26 -1.11 11.36
CA ALA A 23 3.00 -0.80 10.14
C ALA A 23 3.22 -2.04 9.27
N GLU A 24 3.53 -3.18 9.88
CA GLU A 24 3.65 -4.47 9.18
C GLU A 24 2.31 -4.94 8.60
N VAL A 25 1.23 -4.82 9.37
CA VAL A 25 -0.13 -5.15 8.92
C VAL A 25 -0.54 -4.31 7.71
N TYR A 26 -0.32 -3.00 7.76
CA TYR A 26 -0.63 -2.12 6.63
C TYR A 26 0.25 -2.40 5.41
N MET A 27 1.53 -2.69 5.61
CA MET A 27 2.41 -3.11 4.52
C MET A 27 1.92 -4.43 3.88
N GLY A 28 1.44 -5.37 4.68
CA GLY A 28 0.81 -6.60 4.20
C GLY A 28 -0.46 -6.33 3.37
N ALA A 29 -1.33 -5.44 3.87
CA ALA A 29 -2.54 -5.03 3.15
C ALA A 29 -2.21 -4.38 1.79
N LEU A 30 -1.18 -3.55 1.72
CA LEU A 30 -0.74 -2.95 0.46
C LEU A 30 -0.22 -3.98 -0.54
N LYS A 31 0.55 -4.97 -0.08
CA LYS A 31 1.04 -6.06 -0.94
C LYS A 31 -0.11 -6.88 -1.51
N LEU A 32 -1.09 -7.23 -0.67
CA LEU A 32 -2.28 -7.97 -1.08
C LEU A 32 -3.12 -7.19 -2.09
N ALA A 33 -3.38 -5.90 -1.84
CA ALA A 33 -4.09 -5.04 -2.79
C ALA A 33 -3.34 -4.91 -4.13
N PHE A 34 -2.01 -4.90 -4.10
CA PHE A 34 -1.22 -4.85 -5.33
C PHE A 34 -1.20 -6.19 -6.09
N THR A 35 -1.49 -7.32 -5.44
CA THR A 35 -1.68 -8.59 -6.16
C THR A 35 -2.83 -8.50 -7.17
N GLU A 36 -3.90 -7.75 -6.86
CA GLU A 36 -5.00 -7.49 -7.80
C GLU A 36 -4.57 -6.65 -9.01
N VAL A 37 -3.49 -5.87 -8.89
CA VAL A 37 -2.90 -5.13 -10.02
C VAL A 37 -2.08 -6.06 -10.92
N LEU A 38 -1.37 -7.02 -10.32
CA LEU A 38 -0.56 -7.99 -11.05
C LEU A 38 -1.41 -9.08 -11.72
N GLU A 39 -2.47 -9.48 -11.04
CA GLU A 39 -3.39 -10.56 -11.42
C GLU A 39 -4.83 -10.04 -11.30
N PRO A 40 -5.26 -9.11 -12.20
CA PRO A 40 -6.61 -8.60 -12.17
C PRO A 40 -7.59 -9.78 -12.29
N PRO A 41 -8.62 -9.86 -11.43
CA PRO A 41 -9.54 -10.98 -11.42
C PRO A 41 -10.13 -11.15 -12.81
N ALA A 42 -9.80 -12.28 -13.43
CA ALA A 42 -10.21 -12.59 -14.79
C ALA A 42 -11.74 -12.55 -14.87
N LEU A 43 -12.28 -11.50 -15.51
CA LEU A 43 -13.55 -11.67 -16.21
C LEU A 43 -13.29 -12.75 -17.25
N GLN A 44 -14.01 -13.86 -17.11
CA GLN A 44 -14.08 -14.96 -18.06
C GLN A 44 -14.01 -14.39 -19.48
N ALA A 45 -12.88 -14.64 -20.15
CA ALA A 45 -12.52 -14.03 -21.40
C ALA A 45 -13.63 -14.25 -22.43
N SER A 46 -14.31 -13.16 -22.81
CA SER A 46 -14.86 -13.05 -24.16
C SER A 46 -13.75 -12.43 -25.00
N ASP A 47 -13.37 -13.08 -26.09
CA ASP A 47 -12.14 -12.90 -26.88
C ASP A 47 -11.90 -11.50 -27.51
N ASN A 48 -12.57 -10.42 -27.08
CA ASN A 48 -12.65 -9.17 -27.85
C ASN A 48 -12.43 -7.86 -27.08
N ASP A 49 -11.83 -7.86 -25.89
CA ASP A 49 -11.90 -6.68 -25.03
C ASP A 49 -10.56 -6.30 -24.35
N GLU A 50 -9.50 -6.11 -25.15
CA GLU A 50 -8.22 -5.53 -24.70
C GLU A 50 -8.44 -4.18 -23.96
N ASN A 51 -9.37 -3.36 -24.45
CA ASN A 51 -9.76 -2.10 -23.80
C ASN A 51 -10.35 -2.30 -22.39
N ASN A 52 -11.02 -3.42 -22.15
CA ASN A 52 -11.61 -3.75 -20.86
C ASN A 52 -10.55 -4.30 -19.89
N ALA A 53 -9.58 -5.07 -20.39
CA ALA A 53 -8.43 -5.51 -19.59
C ALA A 53 -7.57 -4.34 -19.10
N GLU A 54 -7.29 -3.37 -19.98
CA GLU A 54 -6.58 -2.15 -19.59
C GLU A 54 -7.36 -1.30 -18.58
N ALA A 55 -8.68 -1.15 -18.78
CA ALA A 55 -9.54 -0.44 -17.84
C ALA A 55 -9.58 -1.09 -16.45
N LEU A 56 -9.63 -2.43 -16.39
CA LEU A 56 -9.59 -3.19 -15.13
C LEU A 56 -8.25 -3.06 -14.41
N ALA A 57 -7.14 -3.13 -15.14
CA ALA A 57 -5.81 -2.91 -14.56
C ALA A 57 -5.65 -1.48 -14.02
N ALA A 58 -6.19 -0.48 -14.74
CA ALA A 58 -6.21 0.90 -14.28
C ALA A 58 -7.07 1.09 -13.02
N ASP A 59 -8.24 0.45 -12.95
CA ASP A 59 -9.13 0.47 -11.78
C ASP A 59 -8.47 -0.18 -10.56
N ALA A 60 -7.86 -1.37 -10.73
CA ALA A 60 -7.10 -2.04 -9.68
C ALA A 60 -5.94 -1.16 -9.18
N LEU A 61 -5.20 -0.52 -10.08
CA LEU A 61 -4.10 0.39 -9.72
C LEU A 61 -4.61 1.62 -8.96
N GLN A 62 -5.77 2.17 -9.36
CA GLN A 62 -6.39 3.29 -8.67
C GLN A 62 -6.86 2.88 -7.26
N HIS A 63 -7.49 1.71 -7.12
CA HIS A 63 -7.89 1.18 -5.81
C HIS A 63 -6.69 0.96 -4.89
N PHE A 64 -5.60 0.41 -5.41
CA PHE A 64 -4.34 0.29 -4.67
C PHE A 64 -3.80 1.66 -4.23
N SER A 65 -3.76 2.64 -5.13
CA SER A 65 -3.28 4.00 -4.81
C SER A 65 -4.15 4.68 -3.76
N ASP A 66 -5.48 4.55 -3.86
CA ASP A 66 -6.43 5.08 -2.89
C ASP A 66 -6.27 4.44 -1.50
N LEU A 67 -6.05 3.12 -1.44
CA LEU A 67 -5.75 2.43 -0.19
C LEU A 67 -4.44 2.95 0.42
N SER A 68 -3.39 3.07 -0.39
CA SER A 68 -2.10 3.63 0.03
C SER A 68 -2.25 5.03 0.61
N LYS A 69 -2.97 5.91 -0.10
CA LYS A 69 -3.28 7.26 0.35
C LYS A 69 -4.04 7.26 1.67
N ARG A 70 -5.10 6.45 1.82
CA ARG A 70 -5.88 6.32 3.07
C ARG A 70 -5.02 5.87 4.24
N ILE A 71 -4.17 4.85 4.03
CA ILE A 71 -3.25 4.37 5.07
C ILE A 71 -2.25 5.46 5.44
N SER A 72 -1.64 6.11 4.45
CA SER A 72 -0.67 7.19 4.69
C SER A 72 -1.28 8.27 5.59
N HIS A 73 -2.55 8.65 5.40
CA HIS A 73 -3.23 9.67 6.20
C HIS A 73 -3.36 9.34 7.69
N MET A 74 -3.24 8.06 8.07
CA MET A 74 -3.24 7.65 9.48
C MET A 74 -1.95 8.04 10.22
N TYR A 75 -0.89 8.38 9.48
CA TYR A 75 0.39 8.80 10.01
C TYR A 75 0.54 10.33 9.96
N ALA A 76 0.74 10.94 11.13
CA ALA A 76 1.30 12.28 11.27
C ALA A 76 2.80 12.23 10.91
N GLY A 77 3.25 13.11 10.01
CA GLY A 77 4.61 13.08 9.41
C GLY A 77 5.76 13.36 10.38
N HIS A 78 6.97 13.45 9.80
CA HIS A 78 8.32 13.78 10.28
C HIS A 78 8.77 13.39 11.71
N ASN A 79 7.95 13.52 12.76
CA ASN A 79 8.38 13.32 14.15
C ASN A 79 7.57 12.28 14.94
N ILE A 80 6.27 12.11 14.68
CA ILE A 80 5.42 11.26 15.53
C ILE A 80 5.49 9.79 15.12
N HIS A 81 5.60 9.52 13.82
CA HIS A 81 5.58 8.16 13.26
C HIS A 81 6.78 7.88 12.35
N ARG A 82 7.93 8.49 12.67
CA ARG A 82 9.12 8.41 11.82
C ARG A 82 9.55 6.96 11.57
N GLU A 83 9.59 6.13 12.62
CA GLU A 83 10.04 4.74 12.50
C GLU A 83 9.09 3.88 11.67
N GLU A 84 7.78 4.06 11.83
CA GLU A 84 6.77 3.34 11.06
C GLU A 84 6.78 3.77 9.58
N LEU A 85 6.92 5.07 9.31
CA LEU A 85 7.04 5.59 7.94
C LEU A 85 8.32 5.07 7.26
N LEU A 86 9.45 5.05 7.98
CA LEU A 86 10.70 4.48 7.48
C LEU A 86 10.58 2.98 7.22
N HIS A 87 9.93 2.24 8.13
CA HIS A 87 9.71 0.81 7.98
C HIS A 87 8.86 0.51 6.73
N ILE A 88 7.71 1.17 6.58
CA ILE A 88 6.83 1.00 5.41
C ILE A 88 7.59 1.35 4.13
N SER A 89 8.31 2.47 4.12
CA SER A 89 9.03 2.93 2.92
C SER A 89 10.13 1.96 2.51
N ARG A 90 10.97 1.50 3.45
CA ARG A 90 12.04 0.52 3.19
C ARG A 90 11.49 -0.85 2.79
N SER A 91 10.48 -1.34 3.50
CA SER A 91 9.85 -2.64 3.21
C SER A 91 9.18 -2.63 1.84
N GLY A 92 8.54 -1.51 1.49
CA GLY A 92 7.94 -1.30 0.19
C GLY A 92 8.95 -1.17 -0.94
N LEU A 93 10.04 -0.41 -0.75
CA LEU A 93 11.10 -0.32 -1.74
C LEU A 93 11.73 -1.69 -1.98
N LYS A 94 12.01 -2.45 -0.91
CA LYS A 94 12.48 -3.83 -1.01
C LYS A 94 11.49 -4.70 -1.80
N TYR A 95 10.19 -4.55 -1.58
CA TYR A 95 9.17 -5.29 -2.32
C TYR A 95 9.13 -4.92 -3.81
N ALA A 96 9.18 -3.63 -4.13
CA ALA A 96 9.16 -3.12 -5.50
C ALA A 96 10.42 -3.53 -6.28
N LEU A 97 11.57 -3.55 -5.63
CA LEU A 97 12.87 -3.92 -6.21
C LEU A 97 13.11 -5.43 -6.27
N ALA A 98 12.29 -6.25 -5.59
CA ALA A 98 12.45 -7.70 -5.60
C ALA A 98 12.10 -8.35 -6.94
N GLU A 99 11.16 -7.76 -7.69
CA GLU A 99 10.75 -8.27 -9.00
C GLU A 99 10.45 -7.14 -10.00
N PRO A 100 11.49 -6.43 -10.50
CA PRO A 100 11.35 -5.49 -11.60
C PRO A 100 11.12 -6.21 -12.94
N PRO A 101 10.29 -5.66 -13.86
CA PRO A 101 9.55 -4.41 -13.76
C PRO A 101 8.16 -4.57 -13.11
N ALA A 102 7.70 -5.80 -12.88
CA ALA A 102 6.33 -6.11 -12.45
C ALA A 102 5.88 -5.30 -11.23
N ARG A 103 6.79 -5.09 -10.26
CA ARG A 103 6.46 -4.40 -9.00
C ARG A 103 6.89 -2.93 -8.93
N PHE A 104 7.42 -2.35 -10.00
CA PHE A 104 7.82 -0.94 -9.99
C PHE A 104 6.64 0.02 -9.78
N ALA A 105 5.46 -0.31 -10.30
CA ALA A 105 4.25 0.49 -10.07
C ALA A 105 3.87 0.58 -8.58
N PHE A 106 4.26 -0.40 -7.75
CA PHE A 106 4.06 -0.35 -6.29
C PHE A 106 4.73 0.88 -5.67
N ALA A 107 5.95 1.19 -6.09
CA ALA A 107 6.69 2.34 -5.59
C ALA A 107 6.07 3.66 -6.05
N ALA A 108 5.76 3.77 -7.35
CA ALA A 108 5.24 4.99 -7.96
C ALA A 108 3.83 5.35 -7.46
N TRP A 109 2.93 4.37 -7.39
CA TRP A 109 1.51 4.59 -7.09
C TRP A 109 1.14 4.36 -5.63
N GLY A 110 2.01 3.66 -4.88
CA GLY A 110 1.83 3.37 -3.47
C GLY A 110 2.74 4.22 -2.59
N LEU A 111 4.05 3.99 -2.69
CA LEU A 111 5.02 4.48 -1.69
C LEU A 111 5.20 5.99 -1.67
N GLY A 112 4.93 6.70 -2.77
CA GLY A 112 5.02 8.15 -2.83
C GLY A 112 4.24 8.86 -1.70
N HIS A 113 3.09 8.32 -1.30
CA HIS A 113 2.28 8.87 -0.21
C HIS A 113 2.93 8.79 1.18
N PHE A 114 3.83 7.83 1.40
CA PHE A 114 4.56 7.67 2.65
C PHE A 114 5.88 8.43 2.63
N VAL A 115 6.61 8.37 1.52
CA VAL A 115 7.88 9.09 1.34
C VAL A 115 7.68 10.60 1.47
N GLY A 116 6.57 11.14 0.93
CA GLY A 116 6.23 12.55 1.09
C GLY A 116 5.98 13.01 2.54
N LYS A 117 5.92 12.09 3.51
CA LYS A 117 5.76 12.39 4.95
C LYS A 117 7.04 12.20 5.76
N LEU A 118 8.11 11.69 5.14
CA LEU A 118 9.42 11.49 5.76
C LEU A 118 10.24 12.76 5.71
N ALA A 119 11.04 13.01 6.76
CA ALA A 119 11.91 14.19 6.78
C ALA A 119 12.86 14.11 5.59
N GLN A 120 13.30 15.26 5.07
CA GLN A 120 14.16 15.27 3.89
C GLN A 120 15.42 14.40 4.10
N GLU A 121 15.97 14.43 5.31
CA GLU A 121 17.12 13.62 5.73
C GLU A 121 16.83 12.12 5.65
N ASP A 122 15.64 11.71 6.08
CA ASP A 122 15.19 10.31 6.04
C ASP A 122 14.90 9.84 4.63
N ALA A 123 14.25 10.68 3.82
CA ALA A 123 13.94 10.39 2.43
C ALA A 123 15.22 10.26 1.58
N ALA A 124 16.28 11.01 1.91
CA ALA A 124 17.56 10.96 1.19
C ALA A 124 18.36 9.66 1.41
N VAL A 125 18.03 8.88 2.44
CA VAL A 125 18.74 7.64 2.81
C VAL A 125 17.89 6.36 2.65
N LEU A 126 16.73 6.49 2.00
CA LEU A 126 15.93 5.35 1.55
C LEU A 126 16.59 4.67 0.35
#